data_AF-A0A257R9M1-F1
#
_entry.id   AF-A0A257R9M1-F1
#
_cell.length_a   1.000
_cell.length_b   1.000
_cell.length_c   1.000
_cell.angle_alpha   90.00
_cell.angle_beta   90.00
_cell.angle_gamma   90.00
#
_symmetry.space_group_name_H-M   'P 1'
#
loop_
_entity.id
_entity.type
_entity.pdbx_description
1 polymer ?
#
loop_
_entity_poly.entity_id
_entity_poly.type
_entity_poly.pdbx_seq_one_letter_code
_entity_poly.pdbx_strand_id
1 'polypeptide(L)' 'MDPRWRRALTGDEPKVTSLATRLLISRLRDDVRRDPSAMNDAVSQLHGFFSANAFAARDLSAL' A
#
# COMPACT_ATOMS: atom_id res chain seq x y z
N MET A 1 5.59 -3.44 -13.21
CA MET A 1 5.21 -3.09 -11.83
C MET A 1 4.28 -1.88 -11.91
N ASP A 2 3.04 -1.98 -11.44
CA ASP A 2 2.07 -0.88 -11.57
C ASP A 2 2.55 0.35 -10.77
N PRO A 3 2.69 1.53 -11.41
CA PRO A 3 3.24 2.73 -10.78
C PRO A 3 2.41 3.24 -9.57
N ARG A 4 1.13 2.86 -9.45
CA ARG A 4 0.25 3.25 -8.35
C ARG A 4 0.74 2.73 -7.00
N TRP A 5 1.25 1.49 -6.96
CA TRP A 5 1.77 0.90 -5.72
C TRP A 5 2.96 1.66 -5.17
N ARG A 6 3.91 2.01 -6.04
CA ARG A 6 5.07 2.81 -5.64
C ARG A 6 4.63 4.19 -5.14
N ARG A 7 3.68 4.82 -5.82
CA ARG A 7 3.14 6.12 -5.43
C ARG A 7 2.44 6.06 -4.07
N ALA A 8 1.68 5.01 -3.77
CA ALA A 8 1.07 4.81 -2.46
C ALA A 8 2.12 4.67 -1.33
N LEU A 9 3.31 4.16 -1.64
CA LEU A 9 4.39 3.95 -0.68
C LEU A 9 5.40 5.10 -0.57
N THR A 10 5.50 5.98 -1.57
CA THR A 10 6.49 7.09 -1.56
C THR A 10 5.88 8.48 -1.73
N GLY A 11 4.66 8.58 -2.25
CA GLY A 11 3.96 9.84 -2.56
C GLY A 11 3.07 10.30 -1.42
N ASP A 12 2.01 11.07 -1.71
CA ASP A 12 1.03 11.45 -0.69
C ASP A 12 0.22 10.24 -0.21
N GLU A 13 -0.32 10.34 1.02
CA GLU A 13 -1.14 9.28 1.57
C GLU A 13 -2.46 9.16 0.79
N PRO A 14 -2.77 7.97 0.23
CA PRO A 14 -3.97 7.79 -0.57
C PRO A 14 -5.23 7.90 0.31
N LYS A 15 -6.29 8.47 -0.25
CA LYS A 15 -7.58 8.66 0.44
C LYS A 15 -8.37 7.35 0.47
N VAL A 16 -7.83 6.35 1.14
CA VAL A 16 -8.48 5.05 1.32
C VAL A 16 -9.49 5.12 2.47
N THR A 17 -10.62 4.43 2.31
CA THR A 17 -11.75 4.44 3.25
C THR A 17 -11.58 3.42 4.37
N SER A 18 -10.95 2.28 4.12
CA SER A 18 -10.73 1.27 5.15
C SER A 18 -9.60 1.67 6.10
N LEU A 19 -9.88 1.56 7.41
CA LEU A 19 -8.85 1.69 8.43
C LEU A 19 -7.73 0.65 8.26
N ALA A 20 -8.06 -0.59 7.88
CA ALA A 20 -7.06 -1.63 7.68
C ALA A 20 -6.11 -1.28 6.52
N THR A 21 -6.65 -0.75 5.42
CA THR A 21 -5.85 -0.29 4.29
C THR A 21 -4.94 0.88 4.68
N ARG A 22 -5.45 1.87 5.45
CA ARG A 22 -4.62 2.96 5.97
C ARG A 22 -3.47 2.45 6.82
N LEU A 23 -3.76 1.64 7.83
CA LEU A 23 -2.75 1.11 8.75
C LEU A 23 -1.67 0.31 8.01
N LEU A 24 -2.07 -0.51 7.03
CA LEU A 24 -1.13 -1.25 6.20
C LEU A 24 -0.23 -0.30 5.40
N ILE A 25 -0.81 0.66 4.69
CA ILE A 25 -0.05 1.62 3.87
C ILE A 25 0.90 2.43 4.76
N SER A 26 0.44 2.95 5.90
CA SER A 26 1.30 3.72 6.82
C SER A 26 2.49 2.86 7.31
N ARG A 27 2.24 1.59 7.70
CA ARG A 27 3.32 0.67 8.12
C ARG A 27 4.32 0.44 6.99
N LEU A 28 3.84 0.09 5.80
CA LEU A 28 4.70 -0.20 4.65
C LEU A 28 5.50 1.01 4.19
N ARG A 29 4.92 2.22 4.30
CA ARG A 29 5.63 3.48 4.04
C ARG A 29 6.76 3.71 5.04
N ASP A 30 6.52 3.42 6.32
CA ASP A 30 7.56 3.54 7.35
C ASP A 30 8.68 2.52 7.15
N ASP A 31 8.35 1.29 6.75
CA ASP A 31 9.33 0.24 6.41
C ASP A 31 10.21 0.69 5.25
N VAL A 32 9.61 1.18 4.16
CA VAL A 32 10.33 1.71 2.99
C VAL A 32 11.15 2.96 3.32
N ARG A 33 10.67 3.81 4.22
CA ARG A 33 11.41 5.01 4.67
C ARG A 33 12.65 4.62 5.47
N ARG A 34 12.56 3.57 6.29
CA ARG A 34 13.69 3.05 7.07
C ARG A 34 14.67 2.28 6.20
N ASP A 35 14.16 1.49 5.26
CA ASP A 35 14.94 0.70 4.33
C ASP A 35 14.33 0.77 2.91
N PRO A 36 14.91 1.58 2.01
CA PRO A 36 14.44 1.68 0.63
C PRO A 36 14.50 0.36 -0.16
N SER A 37 15.30 -0.62 0.27
CA SER A 37 15.38 -1.94 -0.37
C SER A 37 14.12 -2.78 -0.13
N ALA A 38 13.36 -2.49 0.93
CA ALA A 38 12.09 -3.15 1.26
C ALA A 38 10.94 -2.79 0.30
N MET A 39 11.15 -1.92 -0.69
CA MET A 39 10.13 -1.48 -1.65
C MET A 39 9.40 -2.63 -2.35
N ASN A 40 10.14 -3.62 -2.85
CA ASN A 40 9.53 -4.74 -3.59
C ASN A 40 8.69 -5.64 -2.68
N ASP A 41 9.15 -5.86 -1.45
CA ASP A 41 8.42 -6.63 -0.45
C ASP A 41 7.16 -5.89 0.01
N ALA A 42 7.26 -4.57 0.22
CA ALA A 42 6.13 -3.74 0.57
C ALA A 42 5.04 -3.76 -0.51
N VAL A 43 5.41 -3.67 -1.79
CA VAL A 43 4.44 -3.78 -2.89
C VAL A 43 3.82 -5.17 -2.96
N SER A 44 4.61 -6.22 -2.73
CA SER A 44 4.09 -7.60 -2.71
C SER A 44 3.09 -7.82 -1.57
N GLN A 45 3.38 -7.30 -0.38
CA GLN A 45 2.47 -7.34 0.77
C GLN A 45 1.18 -6.56 0.53
N LEU A 46 1.30 -5.36 -0.05
CA LEU A 46 0.15 -4.53 -0.39
C LEU A 46 -0.74 -5.25 -1.42
N HIS A 47 -0.16 -5.78 -2.49
CA HIS A 47 -0.89 -6.57 -3.49
C HIS A 47 -1.56 -7.80 -2.88
N GLY A 48 -0.84 -8.54 -2.03
CA GLY A 48 -1.38 -9.70 -1.31
C GLY A 48 -2.57 -9.35 -0.42
N PHE A 49 -2.52 -8.20 0.26
CA PHE A 49 -3.62 -7.70 1.08
C PHE A 49 -4.87 -7.44 0.24
N PHE A 50 -4.77 -6.71 -0.88
CA PHE A 50 -5.92 -6.46 -1.76
C PHE A 50 -6.47 -7.73 -2.41
N SER A 51 -5.60 -8.70 -2.72
CA SER A 51 -6.00 -9.99 -3.29
C SER A 51 -6.75 -10.87 -2.27
N ALA A 52 -6.34 -10.85 -1.01
CA ALA A 52 -6.94 -11.65 0.06
C ALA A 52 -8.21 -11.02 0.66
N ASN A 53 -8.38 -9.70 0.52
CA ASN A 53 -9.45 -8.96 1.20
C ASN A 53 -10.38 -8.26 0.20
N ALA A 54 -11.51 -8.91 -0.12
CA ALA A 54 -12.49 -8.35 -1.05
C ALA A 54 -13.05 -6.97 -0.64
N PHE A 55 -13.11 -6.67 0.67
CA PHE A 55 -13.52 -5.35 1.15
C PHE A 55 -12.54 -4.25 0.75
N ALA A 56 -11.24 -4.57 0.63
CA ALA A 56 -10.20 -3.62 0.29
C ALA A 56 -10.24 -3.24 -1.19
N ALA A 57 -10.87 -4.05 -2.05
CA ALA A 57 -11.01 -3.73 -3.49
C ALA A 57 -11.60 -2.33 -3.75
N ARG A 58 -12.43 -1.81 -2.83
CA ARG A 58 -13.01 -0.46 -2.90
C ARG A 58 -11.97 0.65 -2.76
N ASP A 59 -10.87 0.38 -2.06
CA ASP A 59 -9.76 1.31 -1.86
C ASP A 59 -8.73 1.27 -3.00
N LEU A 60 -8.80 0.26 -3.88
CA LEU A 60 -7.84 0.10 -4.98
C LEU A 60 -7.92 1.25 -5.99
N SER A 61 -9.10 1.87 -6.14
CA SER A 61 -9.30 3.05 -6.98
C SER A 61 -8.69 4.33 -6.41
N ALA A 62 -8.33 4.34 -5.13
CA ALA A 62 -7.77 5.49 -4.42
C ALA A 62 -6.23 5.48 -4.32
N LEU A 63 -5.57 4.42 -4.83
CA LEU A 63 -4.11 4.27 -4.94
C LEU A 63 -3.56 4.90 -6.22
#